data_AF-A0A7K1BJT0-F1
#
_entry.id   AF-A0A7K1BJT0-F1
#
_cell.length_a   1.000
_cell.length_b   1.000
_cell.length_c   1.000
_cell.angle_alpha   90.00
_cell.angle_beta   90.00
_cell.angle_gamma   90.00
#
_symmetry.space_group_name_H-M   'P 1'
#
loop_
_entity.id
_entity.type
_entity.pdbx_description
1 polymer ?
#
loop_
_entity_poly.entity_id
_entity_poly.type
_entity_poly.pdbx_seq_one_letter_code
_entity_poly.pdbx_strand_id
1 'polypeptide(L)'
;MTIGTGALEFGQGSQQAIACDENVFIALGEEWHANPSPTDSSDGFFRIRTATISNLNLENCGGRKLRLRLIDGTSAELVLGTTPEAKVLQVIIPKLAPTSNITEPTELGLTYLTGYGQPITGTMAANVNLNVSGVSMYDGTPLSTQSADVTFYLDSTATIVNINGQIVRRATVETVNNA
;
A
#
# COMPACT_ATOMS: atom_id res chain seq x y z
N MET A 1 -1.87 18.82 32.09
CA MET A 1 -0.81 19.04 31.08
C MET A 1 -1.41 19.93 30.01
N THR A 2 -0.86 21.13 29.82
CA THR A 2 -1.32 22.10 28.84
C THR A 2 -0.78 21.73 27.46
N ILE A 3 -1.66 21.59 26.47
CA ILE A 3 -1.32 21.25 25.09
C ILE A 3 -0.83 22.54 24.43
N GLY A 4 0.48 22.63 24.17
CA GLY A 4 1.09 23.68 23.36
C GLY A 4 0.95 23.35 21.87
N THR A 5 0.78 24.38 21.06
CA THR A 5 0.65 24.36 19.59
C THR A 5 1.96 23.97 18.89
N GLY A 6 2.39 22.72 19.08
CA GLY A 6 3.52 22.09 18.40
C GLY A 6 3.22 20.62 18.19
N ALA A 7 3.61 20.08 17.03
CA ALA A 7 3.25 18.74 16.57
C ALA A 7 3.42 17.64 17.65
N LEU A 8 2.41 16.78 17.75
CA LEU A 8 2.44 15.57 18.58
C LEU A 8 3.50 14.61 18.02
N GLU A 9 4.66 14.57 18.66
CA GLU A 9 5.68 13.54 18.43
C GLU A 9 5.39 12.31 19.31
N PHE A 10 5.06 11.18 18.68
CA PHE A 10 5.04 9.87 19.33
C PHE A 10 6.37 9.16 19.05
N GLY A 11 7.06 8.75 20.11
CA GLY A 11 8.22 7.87 20.04
C GLY A 11 7.89 6.46 20.51
N GLN A 12 8.09 5.46 19.64
CA GLN A 12 9.13 4.43 19.78
C GLN A 12 9.33 3.77 18.41
N GLY A 13 10.47 4.11 17.77
CA GLY A 13 10.73 3.91 16.34
C GLY A 13 10.44 5.20 15.58
N SER A 14 11.35 6.18 15.64
CA SER A 14 11.17 7.50 15.01
C SER A 14 11.09 7.38 13.49
N GLN A 15 9.89 7.14 12.98
CA GLN A 15 9.56 7.30 11.58
C GLN A 15 8.57 8.45 11.54
N GLN A 16 9.05 9.58 11.05
CA GLN A 16 8.25 10.77 10.86
C GLN A 16 7.20 10.47 9.79
N ALA A 17 5.96 10.20 10.23
CA ALA A 17 4.81 10.17 9.35
C ALA A 17 4.43 11.61 9.00
N ILE A 18 4.29 11.88 7.71
CA ILE A 18 3.95 13.18 7.16
C ILE A 18 2.64 13.02 6.40
N ALA A 19 1.63 13.74 6.83
CA ALA A 19 0.46 13.98 6.00
C ALA A 19 0.87 14.99 4.92
N CYS A 20 1.25 14.49 3.75
CA CYS A 20 1.47 15.32 2.56
C CYS A 20 0.18 15.49 1.74
N ASP A 21 -0.87 14.80 2.12
CA ASP A 21 -2.19 14.87 1.51
C ASP A 21 -3.24 15.14 2.59
N GLU A 22 -4.32 15.81 2.21
CA GLU A 22 -5.46 16.03 3.09
C GLU A 22 -6.31 14.76 3.19
N ASN A 23 -6.51 14.06 2.08
CA ASN A 23 -7.33 12.85 2.01
C ASN A 23 -6.77 11.90 0.96
N VAL A 24 -6.47 10.68 1.39
CA VAL A 24 -6.19 9.55 0.48
C VAL A 24 -7.24 8.47 0.66
N PHE A 25 -7.58 7.81 -0.43
CA PHE A 25 -8.53 6.70 -0.41
C PHE A 25 -7.82 5.39 -0.68
N ILE A 26 -8.26 4.31 -0.03
CA ILE A 26 -7.72 2.98 -0.25
C ILE A 26 -8.83 2.09 -0.80
N ALA A 27 -8.64 1.57 -2.01
CA ALA A 27 -9.49 0.56 -2.60
C ALA A 27 -8.76 -0.79 -2.61
N LEU A 28 -9.36 -1.82 -2.01
CA LEU A 28 -8.86 -3.18 -2.09
C LEU A 28 -9.56 -3.90 -3.24
N GLY A 29 -8.78 -4.39 -4.20
CA GLY A 29 -9.28 -5.25 -5.26
C GLY A 29 -9.24 -6.70 -4.81
N GLU A 30 -10.39 -7.36 -4.85
CA GLU A 30 -10.57 -8.73 -4.39
C GLU A 30 -10.98 -9.67 -5.52
N GLU A 31 -10.55 -10.91 -5.44
CA GLU A 31 -10.91 -11.99 -6.37
C GLU A 31 -11.43 -13.19 -5.60
N TRP A 32 -12.58 -13.73 -6.01
CA TRP A 32 -13.13 -14.94 -5.39
C TRP A 32 -12.27 -16.16 -5.74
N HIS A 33 -11.92 -16.95 -4.72
CA HIS A 33 -11.23 -18.23 -4.89
C HIS A 33 -12.02 -19.34 -4.22
N ALA A 34 -12.45 -20.33 -5.01
CA ALA A 34 -13.11 -21.51 -4.50
C ALA A 34 -12.12 -22.36 -3.69
N ASN A 35 -12.52 -22.78 -2.51
CA ASN A 35 -11.78 -23.71 -1.66
C ASN A 35 -12.78 -24.68 -0.99
N PRO A 36 -13.39 -25.58 -1.78
CA PRO A 36 -14.47 -26.44 -1.31
C PRO A 36 -14.01 -27.31 -0.14
N SER A 37 -14.79 -27.38 0.93
CA SER A 37 -14.54 -28.33 2.02
C SER A 37 -15.32 -29.63 1.79
N PRO A 38 -14.99 -30.72 2.51
CA PRO A 38 -15.76 -31.96 2.44
C PRO A 38 -17.24 -31.81 2.83
N THR A 39 -17.58 -30.72 3.55
CA THR A 39 -18.93 -30.45 4.06
C THR A 39 -19.66 -29.35 3.32
N ASP A 40 -18.96 -28.49 2.57
CA ASP A 40 -19.56 -27.40 1.80
C ASP A 40 -18.78 -27.16 0.49
N SER A 41 -19.45 -27.42 -0.64
CA SER A 41 -18.87 -27.25 -1.98
C SER A 41 -18.76 -25.79 -2.42
N SER A 42 -19.40 -24.87 -1.69
CA SER A 42 -19.38 -23.43 -1.95
C SER A 42 -18.32 -22.69 -1.13
N ASP A 43 -17.60 -23.39 -0.26
CA ASP A 43 -16.52 -22.80 0.52
C ASP A 43 -15.45 -22.16 -0.37
N GLY A 44 -14.93 -21.04 0.11
CA GLY A 44 -13.94 -20.24 -0.57
C GLY A 44 -13.62 -18.99 0.21
N PHE A 45 -12.78 -18.15 -0.38
CA PHE A 45 -12.39 -16.88 0.23
C PHE A 45 -12.18 -15.83 -0.85
N PHE A 46 -12.30 -14.57 -0.46
CA PHE A 46 -11.88 -13.45 -1.30
C PHE A 46 -10.40 -13.24 -1.10
N ARG A 47 -9.60 -13.32 -2.16
CA ARG A 47 -8.18 -13.02 -2.13
C ARG A 47 -7.96 -11.54 -2.37
N ILE A 48 -7.18 -10.87 -1.52
CA ILE A 48 -6.72 -9.52 -1.85
C ILE A 48 -5.69 -9.62 -2.97
N ARG A 49 -5.96 -8.93 -4.07
CA ARG A 49 -5.12 -8.94 -5.27
C ARG A 49 -4.46 -7.60 -5.52
N THR A 50 -5.16 -6.51 -5.20
CA THR A 50 -4.60 -5.16 -5.30
C THR A 50 -4.97 -4.31 -4.10
N ALA A 51 -4.12 -3.33 -3.82
CA ALA A 51 -4.44 -2.22 -2.93
C ALA A 51 -4.05 -0.93 -3.64
N THR A 52 -5.05 -0.13 -3.96
CA THR A 52 -4.90 1.13 -4.68
C THR A 52 -5.09 2.29 -3.74
N ILE A 53 -4.08 3.15 -3.65
CA ILE A 53 -4.13 4.43 -2.97
C ILE A 53 -4.49 5.46 -4.03
N SER A 54 -5.67 6.03 -3.93
CA SER A 54 -6.20 6.96 -4.93
C SER A 54 -6.15 8.41 -4.47
N ASN A 55 -6.14 9.30 -5.46
CA ASN A 55 -6.14 10.75 -5.28
C ASN A 55 -4.92 11.29 -4.52
N LEU A 56 -3.74 10.69 -4.75
CA LEU A 56 -2.48 11.13 -4.15
C LEU A 56 -1.99 12.42 -4.80
N ASN A 57 -1.80 13.48 -4.03
CA ASN A 57 -1.29 14.77 -4.46
C ASN A 57 0.23 14.70 -4.70
N LEU A 58 0.63 14.70 -5.97
CA LEU A 58 2.04 14.57 -6.34
C LEU A 58 2.86 15.84 -6.09
N GLU A 59 2.23 17.02 -6.11
CA GLU A 59 2.92 18.29 -5.83
C GLU A 59 3.37 18.34 -4.36
N ASN A 60 2.48 17.90 -3.46
CA ASN A 60 2.75 17.93 -2.03
C ASN A 60 3.49 16.69 -1.55
N CYS A 61 3.25 15.51 -2.13
CA CYS A 61 3.87 14.25 -1.70
C CYS A 61 5.15 13.88 -2.47
N GLY A 62 5.50 14.61 -3.52
CA GLY A 62 6.68 14.35 -4.35
C GLY A 62 7.96 14.18 -3.53
N GLY A 63 8.76 13.18 -3.89
CA GLY A 63 10.05 12.89 -3.28
C GLY A 63 9.96 12.21 -1.91
N ARG A 64 8.77 11.81 -1.47
CA ARG A 64 8.55 11.05 -0.23
C ARG A 64 8.32 9.57 -0.52
N LYS A 65 8.24 8.76 0.53
CA LYS A 65 7.92 7.32 0.44
C LYS A 65 6.49 7.08 0.88
N LEU A 66 5.72 6.33 0.08
CA LEU A 66 4.39 5.86 0.44
C LEU A 66 4.49 4.44 0.98
N ARG A 67 3.84 4.15 2.09
CA ARG A 67 3.82 2.82 2.70
C ARG A 67 2.40 2.33 2.91
N LEU A 68 2.21 1.03 2.68
CA LEU A 68 0.95 0.33 2.89
C LEU A 68 1.14 -0.81 3.89
N ARG A 69 0.20 -0.94 4.83
CA ARG A 69 0.06 -2.09 5.72
C ARG A 69 -1.37 -2.58 5.72
N LEU A 70 -1.55 -3.89 5.85
CA LEU A 70 -2.85 -4.51 6.10
C LEU A 70 -2.84 -5.12 7.50
N ILE A 71 -3.93 -4.91 8.23
CA ILE A 71 -4.06 -5.24 9.64
C ILE A 71 -5.28 -6.12 9.85
N ASP A 72 -5.13 -7.17 10.64
CA ASP A 72 -6.19 -8.12 10.95
C ASP A 72 -7.07 -7.72 12.15
N GLY A 73 -8.04 -8.57 12.48
CA GLY A 73 -8.95 -8.34 13.61
C GLY A 73 -8.32 -8.42 15.00
N THR A 74 -7.08 -8.89 15.10
CA THR A 74 -6.29 -8.90 16.34
C THR A 74 -5.34 -7.70 16.43
N SER A 75 -5.43 -6.77 15.48
CA SER A 75 -4.51 -5.64 15.30
C SER A 75 -3.08 -6.04 14.92
N ALA A 76 -2.89 -7.24 14.38
CA ALA A 76 -1.59 -7.68 13.87
C ALA A 76 -1.43 -7.33 12.39
N GLU A 77 -0.20 -7.03 11.98
CA GLU A 77 0.13 -6.78 10.57
C GLU A 77 0.17 -8.10 9.79
N LEU A 78 -0.44 -8.10 8.61
CA LEU A 78 -0.49 -9.25 7.71
C LEU A 78 0.82 -9.39 6.92
N VAL A 79 1.19 -10.63 6.61
CA VAL A 79 2.32 -10.90 5.69
C VAL A 79 1.89 -10.54 4.28
N LEU A 80 2.63 -9.62 3.65
CA LEU A 80 2.41 -9.14 2.30
C LEU A 80 3.42 -9.73 1.29
N GLY A 81 4.50 -10.36 1.75
CA GLY A 81 5.59 -10.87 0.91
C GLY A 81 5.94 -12.33 1.18
N THR A 82 7.07 -12.75 0.62
CA THR A 82 7.51 -14.16 0.61
C THR A 82 8.14 -14.62 1.93
N THR A 83 8.48 -13.69 2.82
CA THR A 83 9.03 -13.98 4.16
C THR A 83 8.07 -13.53 5.26
N PRO A 84 8.10 -14.16 6.45
CA PRO A 84 7.21 -13.81 7.56
C PRO A 84 7.31 -12.34 8.01
N GLU A 85 8.47 -11.72 7.82
CA GLU A 85 8.73 -10.33 8.21
C GLU A 85 8.23 -9.32 7.20
N ALA A 86 7.88 -9.71 5.96
CA ALA A 86 7.42 -8.78 4.92
C ALA A 86 6.00 -8.29 5.22
N LYS A 87 5.88 -7.22 6.02
CA LYS A 87 4.62 -6.69 6.55
C LYS A 87 4.19 -5.34 5.96
N VAL A 88 5.14 -4.63 5.37
CA VAL A 88 4.91 -3.28 4.82
C VAL A 88 5.39 -3.27 3.37
N LEU A 89 4.58 -2.71 2.48
CA LEU A 89 5.01 -2.35 1.12
C LEU A 89 5.36 -0.88 1.07
N GLN A 90 6.44 -0.54 0.37
CA GLN A 90 6.87 0.84 0.21
C GLN A 90 7.21 1.13 -1.24
N VAL A 91 6.81 2.30 -1.73
CA VAL A 91 7.34 2.93 -2.95
C VAL A 91 7.85 4.34 -2.67
N ILE A 92 8.64 4.86 -3.58
CA ILE A 92 9.05 6.26 -3.67
C ILE A 92 8.09 6.97 -4.61
N ILE A 93 7.53 8.08 -4.16
CA ILE A 93 6.78 9.02 -4.98
C ILE A 93 7.81 9.87 -5.73
N PRO A 94 7.81 9.89 -7.07
CA PRO A 94 8.74 10.71 -7.84
C PRO A 94 8.74 12.16 -7.38
N LYS A 95 9.93 12.77 -7.26
CA LYS A 95 10.06 14.18 -6.86
C LYS A 95 9.49 15.13 -7.91
N LEU A 96 9.66 14.77 -9.18
CA LEU A 96 9.04 15.47 -10.29
C LEU A 96 7.82 14.67 -10.71
N ALA A 97 6.69 15.35 -10.85
CA ALA A 97 5.47 14.73 -11.37
C ALA A 97 5.76 14.06 -12.72
N PRO A 98 5.48 12.75 -12.87
CA PRO A 98 5.73 12.08 -14.12
C PRO A 98 4.71 12.52 -15.18
N THR A 99 5.13 12.48 -16.44
CA THR A 99 4.27 12.83 -17.60
C THR A 99 3.47 11.64 -18.13
N SER A 100 3.73 10.44 -17.61
CA SER A 100 3.09 9.18 -18.00
C SER A 100 3.05 8.22 -16.82
N ASN A 101 2.23 7.18 -16.91
CA ASN A 101 2.17 6.12 -15.90
C ASN A 101 3.53 5.42 -15.76
N ILE A 102 3.88 5.03 -14.55
CA ILE A 102 5.09 4.25 -14.23
C ILE A 102 4.64 2.88 -13.76
N THR A 103 5.12 1.82 -14.41
CA THR A 103 4.77 0.43 -14.07
C THR A 103 5.99 -0.39 -13.66
N GLU A 104 7.17 0.22 -13.64
CA GLU A 104 8.42 -0.45 -13.29
C GLU A 104 8.69 -0.38 -11.79
N PRO A 105 8.68 -1.51 -11.06
CA PRO A 105 8.87 -1.52 -9.62
C PRO A 105 10.22 -0.93 -9.18
N THR A 106 11.26 -1.10 -9.99
CA THR A 106 12.60 -0.56 -9.72
C THR A 106 12.61 0.96 -9.74
N GLU A 107 11.90 1.58 -10.69
CA GLU A 107 11.79 3.04 -10.80
C GLU A 107 11.04 3.64 -9.60
N LEU A 108 9.99 2.95 -9.16
CA LEU A 108 9.24 3.32 -7.95
C LEU A 108 9.91 2.86 -6.65
N GLY A 109 11.09 2.24 -6.70
CA GLY A 109 11.80 1.76 -5.51
C GLY A 109 10.97 0.84 -4.64
N LEU A 110 10.16 -0.04 -5.27
CA LEU A 110 9.28 -0.96 -4.56
C LEU A 110 10.12 -1.86 -3.65
N THR A 111 9.76 -1.91 -2.36
CA THR A 111 10.46 -2.72 -1.36
C THR A 111 9.51 -3.22 -0.30
N TYR A 112 9.80 -4.40 0.25
CA TYR A 112 9.21 -4.88 1.49
C TYR A 112 9.98 -4.34 2.68
N LEU A 113 9.24 -3.98 3.73
CA LEU A 113 9.82 -3.70 5.04
C LEU A 113 9.26 -4.66 6.08
N THR A 114 10.06 -4.84 7.13
CA THR A 114 9.58 -5.35 8.41
C THR A 114 8.50 -4.45 8.99
N GLY A 115 7.70 -4.94 9.95
CA GLY A 115 6.74 -4.09 10.67
C GLY A 115 7.39 -2.90 11.38
N TYR A 116 8.68 -2.99 11.70
CA TYR A 116 9.47 -1.90 12.28
C TYR A 116 10.10 -0.97 11.22
N GLY A 117 9.83 -1.18 9.93
CA GLY A 117 10.26 -0.31 8.83
C GLY A 117 11.68 -0.57 8.29
N GLN A 118 12.32 -1.67 8.67
CA GLN A 118 13.61 -2.08 8.09
C GLN A 118 13.43 -2.76 6.73
N PRO A 119 14.23 -2.43 5.70
CA PRO A 119 14.10 -3.03 4.38
C PRO A 119 14.45 -4.51 4.39
N ILE A 120 13.72 -5.28 3.57
CA ILE A 120 13.93 -6.72 3.35
C ILE A 120 14.48 -6.91 1.94
N THR A 121 15.60 -7.62 1.84
CA THR A 121 16.26 -7.96 0.57
C THR A 121 15.78 -9.30 0.05
N GLY A 122 15.52 -9.42 -1.25
CA GLY A 122 15.19 -10.69 -1.90
C GLY A 122 14.20 -10.55 -3.05
N THR A 123 13.74 -11.68 -3.57
CA THR A 123 12.72 -11.71 -4.64
C THR A 123 11.37 -11.29 -4.08
N MET A 124 10.76 -10.27 -4.69
CA MET A 124 9.44 -9.79 -4.31
C MET A 124 8.35 -10.48 -5.13
N ALA A 125 7.25 -10.84 -4.47
CA ALA A 125 6.05 -11.34 -5.14
C ALA A 125 5.15 -10.21 -5.68
N ALA A 126 5.33 -8.97 -5.21
CA ALA A 126 4.45 -7.85 -5.56
C ALA A 126 5.00 -7.01 -6.71
N ASN A 127 4.08 -6.40 -7.46
CA ASN A 127 4.36 -5.35 -8.44
C ASN A 127 3.65 -4.06 -8.02
N VAL A 128 3.97 -2.94 -8.68
CA VAL A 128 3.34 -1.65 -8.38
C VAL A 128 3.21 -0.81 -9.64
N ASN A 129 2.14 -0.04 -9.72
CA ASN A 129 1.94 0.99 -10.73
C ASN A 129 1.65 2.33 -10.06
N LEU A 130 2.16 3.41 -10.65
CA LEU A 130 1.77 4.78 -10.40
C LEU A 130 1.10 5.33 -11.65
N ASN A 131 -0.17 5.68 -11.54
CA ASN A 131 -1.01 6.17 -12.62
C ASN A 131 -1.24 7.67 -12.47
N VAL A 132 -0.93 8.45 -13.51
CA VAL A 132 -1.17 9.91 -13.62
C VAL A 132 -2.06 10.25 -14.82
N SER A 133 -2.61 9.22 -15.47
CA SER A 133 -3.49 9.33 -16.62
C SER A 133 -4.55 8.23 -16.58
N GLY A 134 -5.70 8.49 -17.21
CA GLY A 134 -6.89 7.65 -17.11
C GLY A 134 -7.88 8.20 -16.09
N VAL A 135 -8.53 7.33 -15.34
CA VAL A 135 -9.51 7.67 -14.31
C VAL A 135 -9.11 7.03 -12.99
N SER A 136 -9.33 7.75 -11.89
CA SER A 136 -9.07 7.26 -10.54
C SER A 136 -9.96 6.06 -10.24
N MET A 137 -9.39 5.05 -9.60
CA MET A 137 -10.08 3.83 -9.24
C MET A 137 -11.13 4.05 -8.14
N TYR A 138 -10.93 5.06 -7.29
CA TYR A 138 -11.81 5.31 -6.16
C TYR A 138 -13.10 6.04 -6.56
N ASP A 139 -12.99 7.19 -7.23
CA ASP A 139 -14.13 8.09 -7.49
C ASP A 139 -14.39 8.35 -8.98
N GLY A 140 -13.57 7.78 -9.88
CA GLY A 140 -13.70 7.96 -11.32
C GLY A 140 -13.23 9.30 -11.86
N THR A 141 -12.61 10.16 -11.04
CA THR A 141 -12.07 11.46 -11.50
C THR A 141 -10.90 11.27 -12.47
N PRO A 142 -10.71 12.16 -13.47
CA PRO A 142 -9.55 12.06 -14.35
C PRO A 142 -8.23 12.27 -13.59
N LEU A 143 -7.27 11.37 -13.81
CA LEU A 143 -5.91 11.50 -13.26
C LEU A 143 -5.11 12.54 -14.04
N SER A 144 -4.12 13.15 -13.39
CA SER A 144 -3.34 14.25 -13.95
C SER A 144 -1.89 14.25 -13.48
N THR A 145 -1.06 15.20 -13.95
CA THR A 145 0.29 15.38 -13.41
C THR A 145 0.30 15.84 -11.94
N GLN A 146 -0.84 16.27 -11.39
CA GLN A 146 -0.94 16.70 -9.99
C GLN A 146 -1.56 15.63 -9.08
N SER A 147 -2.23 14.64 -9.65
CA SER A 147 -2.98 13.62 -8.92
C SER A 147 -2.66 12.22 -9.46
N ALA A 148 -2.38 11.28 -8.55
CA ALA A 148 -2.04 9.93 -8.92
C ALA A 148 -2.81 8.87 -8.15
N ASP A 149 -2.96 7.71 -8.78
CA ASP A 149 -3.30 6.47 -8.12
C ASP A 149 -2.04 5.59 -8.04
N VAL A 150 -1.74 5.05 -6.85
CA VAL A 150 -0.67 4.07 -6.65
C VAL A 150 -1.30 2.72 -6.37
N THR A 151 -1.17 1.78 -7.30
CA THR A 151 -1.72 0.42 -7.17
C THR A 151 -0.62 -0.56 -6.85
N PHE A 152 -0.66 -1.16 -5.67
CA PHE A 152 0.11 -2.34 -5.32
C PHE A 152 -0.62 -3.59 -5.82
N TYR A 153 0.08 -4.46 -6.53
CA TYR A 153 -0.40 -5.79 -6.92
C TYR A 153 0.23 -6.82 -5.99
N LEU A 154 -0.56 -7.34 -5.05
CA LEU A 154 -0.11 -8.29 -4.05
C LEU A 154 -0.02 -9.69 -4.68
N ASP A 155 1.18 -10.25 -4.75
CA ASP A 155 1.46 -11.55 -5.39
C ASP A 155 0.64 -11.75 -6.67
N SER A 156 1.03 -11.05 -7.74
CA SER A 156 0.29 -11.03 -9.00
C SER A 156 0.07 -12.42 -9.61
N THR A 157 0.89 -13.42 -9.22
CA THR A 157 0.80 -14.80 -9.69
C THR A 157 -0.09 -15.72 -8.85
N ALA A 158 -0.47 -15.29 -7.64
CA ALA A 158 -1.25 -16.11 -6.69
C ALA A 158 -0.55 -17.36 -6.16
N THR A 159 0.78 -17.39 -6.14
CA THR A 159 1.53 -18.61 -5.80
C THR A 159 2.18 -18.58 -4.42
N ILE A 160 2.39 -17.41 -3.81
CA ILE A 160 3.20 -17.26 -2.60
C ILE A 160 2.44 -16.56 -1.47
N VAL A 161 1.67 -15.51 -1.80
CA VAL A 161 0.94 -14.69 -0.82
C VAL A 161 -0.55 -14.76 -1.13
N ASN A 162 -1.30 -15.32 -0.18
CA ASN A 162 -2.72 -15.55 -0.33
C ASN A 162 -3.49 -15.03 0.89
N ILE A 163 -3.81 -13.74 0.86
CA ILE A 163 -4.49 -13.06 1.98
C ILE A 163 -6.00 -13.20 1.77
N ASN A 164 -6.67 -13.87 2.72
CA ASN A 164 -8.13 -13.89 2.78
C ASN A 164 -8.64 -12.50 3.21
N GLY A 165 -9.31 -11.78 2.31
CA GLY A 165 -9.86 -10.45 2.53
C GLY A 165 -10.79 -10.33 3.73
N GLN A 166 -11.45 -11.42 4.15
CA GLN A 166 -12.28 -11.44 5.36
C GLN A 166 -11.48 -11.22 6.65
N ILE A 167 -10.17 -11.49 6.64
CA ILE A 167 -9.30 -11.27 7.80
C ILE A 167 -8.80 -9.82 7.84
N VAL A 168 -8.79 -9.12 6.72
CA VAL A 168 -8.34 -7.73 6.63
C VAL A 168 -9.40 -6.85 7.29
N ARG A 169 -9.02 -6.17 8.37
CA ARG A 169 -9.91 -5.25 9.10
C ARG A 169 -9.55 -3.79 8.90
N ARG A 170 -8.30 -3.50 8.58
CA ARG A 170 -7.84 -2.14 8.32
C ARG A 170 -6.68 -2.15 7.33
N ALA A 171 -6.72 -1.23 6.37
CA ALA A 171 -5.56 -0.84 5.59
C ALA A 171 -5.06 0.50 6.13
N THR A 172 -3.75 0.64 6.32
CA THR A 172 -3.13 1.90 6.74
C THR A 172 -2.14 2.33 5.69
N VAL A 173 -2.18 3.62 5.38
CA VAL A 173 -1.23 4.27 4.48
C VAL A 173 -0.55 5.39 5.23
N GLU A 174 0.77 5.48 5.06
CA GLU A 174 1.57 6.56 5.61
C GLU A 174 2.53 7.07 4.54
N THR A 175 2.77 8.37 4.56
CA THR A 175 3.86 8.97 3.78
C THR A 175 4.99 9.37 4.72
N VAL A 176 6.24 9.07 4.35
CA VAL A 176 7.42 9.38 5.16
C VAL A 176 8.48 10.08 4.33
N ASN A 177 9.35 10.87 4.97
CA ASN A 177 10.45 11.53 4.29
C ASN A 177 11.40 10.53 3.62
N ASN A 178 11.89 10.90 2.45
CA ASN A 178 13.04 10.25 1.84
C ASN A 178 14.30 10.89 2.45
N ALA A 179 14.81 10.31 3.54
CA ALA A 179 16.05 10.73 4.20
C ALA A 179 17.25 10.66 3.25
#